data_AF-A0A135RTL7-F1
#
_entry.id   AF-A0A135RTL7-F1
#
_cell.length_a   1.000
_cell.length_b   1.000
_cell.length_c   1.000
_cell.angle_alpha   90.00
_cell.angle_beta   90.00
_cell.angle_gamma   90.00
#
_symmetry.space_group_name_H-M   'P 1'
#
loop_
_entity.id
_entity.type
_entity.pdbx_description
1 polymer ?
#
loop_
_entity_poly.entity_id
_entity_poly.type
_entity_poly.pdbx_seq_one_letter_code
_entity_poly.pdbx_strand_id
1 'polypeptide(L)'
;MPAHSESAEDATDSLPYLQRNRSSLSETVRRIDEDEARQRYEARAEEQGLDEKKMASPNSSSDEDEPTIISWDDGDPENPYNWSHTKKFLILCLTMMQVINSTMGSALPSNAIPFITAEWSITNEQQQVLPISVFLIGYVFGPVVWAPLSEHLGRRMLTIVTFVMFTIWTMACALAPNWPAFLFFRFFTGVFASSPIAIVAGILADIYGDTETRGRAMTAFMVTTTFGPLFAPIVSGFCSTTIGWRWSFWVALIYAGLTLVPILLLPETYAPVLLLRRARKIRKLDPSAAVIAPREMESTDFKHIATVVLTRPVRMIIFEPIVSCTCAYLALVYTIFYMSFQAFPIIFQKLYGLSPGVAGLAYLPIGAGALLVVPIFIGWEQGHLRAQRNGHAWAKREEFRRLPFACVGG
;
A
#
# COMPACT_ATOMS: atom_id res chain seq x y z
N MET A 1 6.56 -44.10 -52.72
CA MET A 1 5.74 -44.30 -53.93
C MET A 1 4.66 -45.32 -53.60
N PRO A 2 3.37 -45.11 -53.88
CA PRO A 2 2.59 -43.90 -54.28
C PRO A 2 1.59 -43.48 -53.14
N ALA A 3 1.01 -42.28 -52.99
CA ALA A 3 0.17 -41.41 -53.87
C ALA A 3 -1.19 -42.09 -54.21
N HIS A 4 -2.41 -41.55 -54.10
CA HIS A 4 -2.98 -40.18 -54.09
C HIS A 4 -4.48 -40.24 -53.64
N SER A 5 -5.01 -39.10 -53.14
CA SER A 5 -6.39 -38.49 -53.29
C SER A 5 -7.64 -39.32 -52.88
N GLU A 6 -8.78 -38.78 -52.38
CA GLU A 6 -9.48 -37.50 -52.59
C GLU A 6 -10.71 -37.38 -51.64
N SER A 7 -11.24 -36.14 -51.51
CA SER A 7 -12.59 -35.67 -51.08
C SER A 7 -13.21 -36.13 -49.73
N ALA A 8 -13.49 -35.26 -48.76
CA ALA A 8 -14.48 -34.16 -48.66
C ALA A 8 -15.90 -34.61 -48.27
N GLU A 9 -16.46 -33.85 -47.31
CA GLU A 9 -17.88 -33.72 -46.90
C GLU A 9 -18.47 -34.60 -45.79
N ASP A 10 -18.96 -33.87 -44.78
CA ASP A 10 -20.19 -34.08 -44.00
C ASP A 10 -20.28 -35.18 -42.91
N ALA A 11 -20.15 -34.74 -41.65
CA ALA A 11 -20.97 -35.22 -40.52
C ALA A 11 -20.80 -34.31 -39.29
N THR A 12 -21.33 -33.08 -39.36
CA THR A 12 -21.85 -32.41 -38.17
C THR A 12 -23.23 -32.98 -37.85
N ASP A 13 -23.40 -33.71 -36.74
CA ASP A 13 -24.44 -33.37 -35.74
C ASP A 13 -24.40 -34.29 -34.51
N SER A 14 -24.93 -33.76 -33.41
CA SER A 14 -25.33 -34.39 -32.15
C SER A 14 -24.23 -34.64 -31.10
N LEU A 15 -24.17 -33.73 -30.11
CA LEU A 15 -24.42 -34.03 -28.69
C LEU A 15 -24.44 -32.70 -27.88
N PRO A 16 -25.63 -32.08 -27.68
CA PRO A 16 -25.73 -30.80 -26.96
C PRO A 16 -26.27 -30.97 -25.52
N TYR A 17 -25.51 -31.52 -24.56
CA TYR A 17 -26.03 -31.65 -23.17
C TYR A 17 -25.00 -31.55 -22.01
N LEU A 18 -23.89 -30.83 -22.14
CA LEU A 18 -22.94 -30.67 -21.00
C LEU A 18 -22.49 -29.23 -20.72
N GLN A 19 -23.37 -28.24 -20.83
CA GLN A 19 -23.10 -26.90 -20.29
C GLN A 19 -24.35 -26.30 -19.63
N ARG A 20 -24.63 -26.71 -18.38
CA ARG A 20 -25.54 -25.93 -17.51
C ARG A 20 -25.19 -26.14 -16.04
N ASN A 21 -24.42 -25.19 -15.51
CA ASN A 21 -24.27 -24.76 -14.10
C ASN A 21 -22.83 -24.38 -13.72
N ARG A 22 -22.22 -23.45 -14.46
CA ARG A 22 -21.22 -22.55 -13.87
C ARG A 22 -21.97 -21.31 -13.37
N SER A 23 -22.27 -21.32 -12.07
CA SER A 23 -22.77 -20.23 -11.23
C SER A 23 -23.33 -18.99 -11.94
N SER A 24 -24.66 -18.86 -12.00
CA SER A 24 -25.36 -17.63 -12.41
C SER A 24 -24.80 -16.38 -11.72
N LEU A 25 -24.31 -16.51 -10.47
CA LEU A 25 -23.62 -15.46 -9.73
C LEU A 25 -22.31 -15.00 -10.37
N SER A 26 -21.49 -15.89 -10.94
CA SER A 26 -20.24 -15.49 -11.59
C SER A 26 -20.48 -14.74 -12.89
N GLU A 27 -21.54 -15.10 -13.63
CA GLU A 27 -21.96 -14.33 -14.81
C GLU A 27 -22.55 -12.98 -14.41
N THR A 28 -23.34 -12.91 -13.34
CA THR A 28 -23.86 -11.62 -12.84
C THR A 28 -22.74 -10.74 -12.29
N VAL A 29 -21.78 -11.28 -11.54
CA VAL A 29 -20.61 -10.55 -11.04
C VAL A 29 -19.75 -10.05 -12.19
N ARG A 30 -19.47 -10.91 -13.17
CA ARG A 30 -18.69 -10.54 -14.35
C ARG A 30 -19.41 -9.47 -15.18
N ARG A 31 -20.73 -9.52 -15.33
CA ARG A 31 -21.50 -8.48 -16.02
C ARG A 31 -21.49 -7.16 -15.26
N ILE A 32 -21.62 -7.18 -13.93
CA ILE A 32 -21.53 -5.97 -13.11
C ILE A 32 -20.13 -5.36 -13.18
N ASP A 33 -19.08 -6.18 -13.14
CA ASP A 33 -17.69 -5.70 -13.27
C ASP A 33 -17.39 -5.22 -14.70
N GLU A 34 -17.92 -5.88 -15.73
CA GLU A 34 -17.84 -5.43 -17.13
C GLU A 34 -18.61 -4.11 -17.34
N ASP A 35 -19.79 -3.96 -16.73
CA ASP A 35 -20.60 -2.74 -16.81
C ASP A 35 -19.99 -1.59 -15.98
N GLU A 36 -19.45 -1.86 -14.78
CA GLU A 36 -18.71 -0.87 -13.98
C GLU A 36 -17.38 -0.50 -14.63
N ALA A 37 -16.67 -1.45 -15.22
CA ALA A 37 -15.45 -1.18 -15.99
C ALA A 37 -15.80 -0.35 -17.22
N ARG A 38 -16.85 -0.71 -17.95
CA ARG A 38 -17.31 0.00 -19.14
C ARG A 38 -17.77 1.42 -18.80
N GLN A 39 -18.52 1.62 -17.71
CA GLN A 39 -18.86 2.95 -17.21
C GLN A 39 -17.63 3.76 -16.81
N ARG A 40 -16.59 3.13 -16.23
CA ARG A 40 -15.32 3.81 -15.93
C ARG A 40 -14.48 4.10 -17.17
N TYR A 41 -14.57 3.26 -18.20
CA TYR A 41 -13.92 3.49 -19.49
C TYR A 41 -14.65 4.57 -20.28
N GLU A 42 -15.97 4.58 -20.27
CA GLU A 42 -16.84 5.59 -20.89
C GLU A 42 -16.68 6.93 -20.15
N ALA A 43 -16.73 6.94 -18.81
CA ALA A 43 -16.42 8.13 -18.02
C ALA A 43 -14.97 8.61 -18.22
N ARG A 44 -13.99 7.71 -18.41
CA ARG A 44 -12.61 8.10 -18.77
C ARG A 44 -12.46 8.58 -20.20
N ALA A 45 -13.23 8.05 -21.13
CA ALA A 45 -13.23 8.47 -22.53
C ALA A 45 -13.87 9.86 -22.67
N GLU A 46 -14.95 10.11 -21.90
CA GLU A 46 -15.57 11.42 -21.71
C GLU A 46 -14.61 12.39 -21.00
N GLU A 47 -13.93 11.99 -19.92
CA GLU A 47 -12.93 12.81 -19.21
C GLU A 47 -11.66 13.11 -20.04
N GLN A 48 -11.30 12.25 -21.01
CA GLN A 48 -10.14 12.43 -21.89
C GLN A 48 -10.48 13.07 -23.24
N GLY A 49 -11.76 13.39 -23.50
CA GLY A 49 -12.19 14.02 -24.74
C GLY A 49 -11.89 13.21 -26.01
N LEU A 50 -11.76 11.88 -25.89
CA LEU A 50 -11.53 10.98 -27.03
C LEU A 50 -12.87 10.51 -27.60
N ASP A 51 -13.68 11.44 -28.06
CA ASP A 51 -14.75 11.14 -29.02
C ASP A 51 -14.13 11.06 -30.42
N GLU A 52 -14.05 9.84 -30.95
CA GLU A 52 -13.89 9.66 -32.40
C GLU A 52 -15.12 10.26 -33.11
N LYS A 53 -14.90 11.48 -33.62
CA LYS A 53 -15.71 12.30 -34.57
C LYS A 53 -16.48 13.46 -33.94
N LYS A 54 -15.80 14.60 -33.89
CA LYS A 54 -16.13 15.77 -34.73
C LYS A 54 -14.89 16.63 -34.95
N MET A 55 -14.25 16.47 -36.11
CA MET A 55 -13.48 17.57 -36.70
C MET A 55 -14.46 18.71 -37.00
N ALA A 56 -14.37 19.80 -36.26
CA ALA A 56 -14.85 21.10 -36.70
C ALA A 56 -14.13 22.22 -35.96
N SER A 57 -13.50 23.11 -36.72
CA SER A 57 -13.20 24.50 -36.39
C SER A 57 -13.61 25.32 -37.61
N PRO A 58 -13.89 26.64 -37.54
CA PRO A 58 -14.28 27.51 -36.44
C PRO A 58 -15.66 28.17 -36.71
N ASN A 59 -16.41 28.50 -35.65
CA ASN A 59 -17.61 29.37 -35.58
C ASN A 59 -18.82 28.66 -34.95
N SER A 60 -18.89 28.71 -33.64
CA SER A 60 -20.17 28.79 -32.93
C SER A 60 -19.95 29.61 -31.66
N SER A 61 -20.32 30.87 -31.75
CA SER A 61 -20.56 31.74 -30.59
C SER A 61 -21.72 31.22 -29.76
N SER A 62 -21.59 31.40 -28.44
CA SER A 62 -22.58 31.31 -27.34
C SER A 62 -23.00 29.92 -26.85
N ASP A 63 -22.29 29.44 -25.82
CA ASP A 63 -22.89 28.87 -24.60
C ASP A 63 -22.11 29.45 -23.42
N GLU A 64 -22.65 30.49 -22.77
CA GLU A 64 -22.01 31.20 -21.64
C GLU A 64 -22.32 30.59 -20.26
N ASP A 65 -23.03 29.46 -20.17
CA ASP A 65 -23.53 28.93 -18.88
C ASP A 65 -22.98 27.55 -18.47
N GLU A 66 -22.09 26.91 -19.24
CA GLU A 66 -21.48 25.65 -18.79
C GLU A 66 -20.22 25.90 -17.94
N PRO A 67 -20.16 25.36 -16.71
CA PRO A 67 -19.02 25.58 -15.85
C PRO A 67 -17.76 24.91 -16.42
N THR A 68 -16.68 25.68 -16.57
CA THR A 68 -15.41 25.16 -17.09
C THR A 68 -14.79 24.19 -16.07
N ILE A 69 -14.62 22.92 -16.47
CA ILE A 69 -13.95 21.91 -15.65
C ILE A 69 -12.44 22.11 -15.74
N ILE A 70 -11.75 22.26 -14.61
CA ILE A 70 -10.29 22.38 -14.61
C ILE A 70 -9.65 21.02 -14.86
N SER A 71 -8.77 20.96 -15.85
CA SER A 71 -7.81 19.89 -16.09
C SER A 71 -6.36 20.39 -15.94
N TRP A 72 -5.39 19.46 -16.05
CA TRP A 72 -3.97 19.81 -16.09
C TRP A 72 -3.59 20.23 -17.50
N ASP A 73 -2.79 21.29 -17.61
CA ASP A 73 -2.14 21.65 -18.87
C ASP A 73 -0.92 20.76 -19.14
N ASP A 74 -0.50 20.68 -20.41
CA ASP A 74 0.71 19.96 -20.80
C ASP A 74 1.94 20.54 -20.09
N GLY A 75 2.63 19.72 -19.31
CA GLY A 75 3.83 20.12 -18.58
C GLY A 75 3.59 21.00 -17.34
N ASP A 76 2.35 21.08 -16.85
CA ASP A 76 1.99 21.89 -15.68
C ASP A 76 2.87 21.58 -14.44
N PRO A 77 3.54 22.58 -13.83
CA PRO A 77 4.42 22.36 -12.68
C PRO A 77 3.70 22.00 -11.37
N GLU A 78 2.40 22.28 -11.25
CA GLU A 78 1.60 21.86 -10.09
C GLU A 78 1.20 20.38 -10.21
N ASN A 79 1.24 19.79 -11.40
CA ASN A 79 1.02 18.36 -11.59
C ASN A 79 2.18 17.56 -10.95
N PRO A 80 1.91 16.68 -9.96
CA PRO A 80 2.95 15.90 -9.29
C PRO A 80 3.78 15.00 -10.21
N TYR A 81 3.24 14.61 -11.37
CA TYR A 81 3.99 13.87 -12.39
C TYR A 81 5.13 14.68 -13.00
N ASN A 82 5.04 16.01 -13.04
CA ASN A 82 6.03 16.89 -13.66
C ASN A 82 7.07 17.41 -12.65
N TRP A 83 7.00 17.01 -11.38
CA TRP A 83 7.96 17.43 -10.37
C TRP A 83 9.38 16.92 -10.65
N SER A 84 10.37 17.69 -10.19
CA SER A 84 11.79 17.32 -10.33
C SER A 84 12.10 15.99 -9.64
N HIS A 85 13.04 15.23 -10.21
CA HIS A 85 13.48 13.95 -9.65
C HIS A 85 13.94 14.08 -8.19
N THR A 86 14.60 15.17 -7.81
CA THR A 86 15.03 15.43 -6.43
C THR A 86 13.84 15.53 -5.48
N LYS A 87 12.76 16.22 -5.88
CA LYS A 87 11.56 16.35 -5.06
C LYS A 87 10.86 15.00 -4.90
N LYS A 88 10.75 14.21 -5.98
CA LYS A 88 10.18 12.85 -5.92
C LYS A 88 11.00 11.92 -5.04
N PHE A 89 12.33 11.97 -5.17
CA PHE A 89 13.25 11.19 -4.35
C PHE A 89 13.17 11.58 -2.87
N LEU A 90 13.07 12.88 -2.56
CA LEU A 90 12.85 13.33 -1.18
C LEU A 90 11.55 12.74 -0.62
N ILE A 91 10.43 12.82 -1.35
CA ILE A 91 9.14 12.25 -0.94
C ILE A 91 9.26 10.74 -0.71
N LEU A 92 9.97 10.02 -1.61
CA LEU A 92 10.26 8.61 -1.44
C LEU A 92 11.00 8.35 -0.13
N CYS A 93 12.11 9.05 0.16
CA CYS A 93 12.85 8.89 1.40
C CYS A 93 11.99 9.16 2.65
N LEU A 94 11.18 10.23 2.64
CA LEU A 94 10.33 10.59 3.78
C LEU A 94 9.25 9.54 4.05
N THR A 95 8.60 9.06 2.98
CA THR A 95 7.59 8.00 3.09
C THR A 95 8.22 6.67 3.51
N MET A 96 9.44 6.35 3.06
CA MET A 96 10.18 5.17 3.53
C MET A 96 10.52 5.27 5.02
N MET A 97 10.96 6.42 5.52
CA MET A 97 11.23 6.60 6.95
C MET A 97 9.95 6.41 7.79
N GLN A 98 8.78 6.86 7.30
CA GLN A 98 7.50 6.57 7.96
C GLN A 98 7.18 5.08 7.99
N VAL A 99 7.41 4.38 6.89
CA VAL A 99 7.19 2.93 6.80
C VAL A 99 8.08 2.20 7.80
N ILE A 100 9.36 2.57 7.91
CA ILE A 100 10.27 2.00 8.90
C ILE A 100 9.76 2.25 10.32
N ASN A 101 9.35 3.48 10.65
CA ASN A 101 8.78 3.79 11.97
C ASN A 101 7.60 2.87 12.30
N SER A 102 6.68 2.73 11.34
CA SER A 102 5.49 1.90 11.49
C SER A 102 5.83 0.42 11.71
N THR A 103 6.61 -0.16 10.79
CA THR A 103 6.89 -1.59 10.79
C THR A 103 7.90 -1.98 11.88
N MET A 104 8.84 -1.09 12.23
CA MET A 104 9.65 -1.26 13.45
C MET A 104 8.78 -1.26 14.70
N GLY A 105 7.79 -0.38 14.78
CA GLY A 105 6.86 -0.30 15.91
C GLY A 105 6.11 -1.61 16.19
N SER A 106 5.82 -2.41 15.16
CA SER A 106 5.06 -3.66 15.30
C SER A 106 5.81 -4.73 16.08
N ALA A 107 7.12 -4.85 15.84
CA ALA A 107 7.98 -5.87 16.43
C ALA A 107 8.81 -5.33 17.61
N LEU A 108 8.67 -4.05 17.96
CA LEU A 108 9.52 -3.39 18.96
C LEU A 108 9.63 -4.12 20.31
N PRO A 109 8.59 -4.73 20.90
CA PRO A 109 8.76 -5.45 22.16
C PRO A 109 9.39 -6.84 22.05
N SER A 110 9.69 -7.37 20.86
CA SER A 110 10.01 -8.82 20.68
C SER A 110 11.05 -9.37 21.67
N ASN A 111 12.20 -8.70 21.81
CA ASN A 111 13.24 -9.09 22.78
C ASN A 111 13.06 -8.45 24.17
N ALA A 112 12.08 -7.57 24.32
CA ALA A 112 11.71 -6.92 25.58
C ALA A 112 10.62 -7.68 26.36
N ILE A 113 9.87 -8.59 25.72
CA ILE A 113 8.73 -9.30 26.33
C ILE A 113 9.09 -9.89 27.71
N PRO A 114 10.21 -10.63 27.89
CA PRO A 114 10.54 -11.20 29.19
C PRO A 114 10.71 -10.15 30.31
N PHE A 115 11.18 -8.95 29.96
CA PHE A 115 11.37 -7.85 30.90
C PHE A 115 10.05 -7.12 31.21
N ILE A 116 9.22 -6.93 30.18
CA ILE A 116 7.89 -6.32 30.33
C ILE A 116 7.00 -7.18 31.21
N THR A 117 6.98 -8.49 30.98
CA THR A 117 6.13 -9.42 31.72
C THR A 117 6.62 -9.61 33.15
N ALA A 118 7.95 -9.55 33.38
CA ALA A 118 8.51 -9.60 34.73
C ALA A 118 8.06 -8.39 35.59
N GLU A 119 8.04 -7.17 35.04
CA GLU A 119 7.65 -5.98 35.79
C GLU A 119 6.21 -6.05 36.32
N TRP A 120 5.28 -6.57 35.52
CA TRP A 120 3.87 -6.70 35.90
C TRP A 120 3.48 -8.11 36.33
N SER A 121 4.46 -8.98 36.63
CA SER A 121 4.25 -10.36 37.12
C SER A 121 3.33 -11.21 36.23
N ILE A 122 3.46 -11.08 34.91
CA ILE A 122 2.66 -11.80 33.92
C ILE A 122 3.30 -13.16 33.59
N THR A 123 2.69 -14.23 34.10
CA THR A 123 3.19 -15.61 33.94
C THR A 123 2.48 -16.40 32.84
N ASN A 124 1.31 -15.95 32.38
CA ASN A 124 0.53 -16.65 31.36
C ASN A 124 1.15 -16.45 29.96
N GLU A 125 1.57 -17.53 29.31
CA GLU A 125 2.15 -17.52 27.96
C GLU A 125 1.25 -16.84 26.91
N GLN A 126 -0.07 -17.01 27.02
CA GLN A 126 -1.05 -16.38 26.13
C GLN A 126 -1.05 -14.86 26.27
N GLN A 127 -0.69 -14.32 27.43
CA GLN A 127 -0.57 -12.88 27.62
C GLN A 127 0.74 -12.34 27.03
N GLN A 128 1.83 -13.12 27.07
CA GLN A 128 3.15 -12.67 26.58
C GLN A 128 3.16 -12.34 25.08
N VAL A 129 2.26 -12.94 24.28
CA VAL A 129 2.11 -12.64 22.85
C VAL A 129 1.32 -11.37 22.55
N LEU A 130 0.47 -10.91 23.49
CA LEU A 130 -0.47 -9.80 23.28
C LEU A 130 0.18 -8.48 22.86
N PRO A 131 1.35 -8.05 23.36
CA PRO A 131 1.94 -6.76 22.96
C PRO A 131 2.20 -6.65 21.46
N ILE A 132 2.50 -7.75 20.77
CA ILE A 132 2.67 -7.78 19.32
C ILE A 132 1.30 -7.98 18.65
N SER A 133 0.51 -8.94 19.12
CA SER A 133 -0.80 -9.27 18.52
C SER A 133 -1.77 -8.10 18.53
N VAL A 134 -1.90 -7.38 19.65
CA VAL A 134 -2.84 -6.25 19.79
C VAL A 134 -2.46 -5.08 18.90
N PHE A 135 -1.15 -4.83 18.70
CA PHE A 135 -0.68 -3.88 17.70
C PHE A 135 -1.14 -4.30 16.29
N LEU A 136 -0.95 -5.57 15.93
CA LEU A 136 -1.36 -6.09 14.63
C LEU A 136 -2.87 -6.05 14.41
N ILE A 137 -3.67 -6.27 15.46
CA ILE A 137 -5.13 -6.08 15.40
C ILE A 137 -5.44 -4.63 15.01
N GLY A 138 -4.84 -3.64 15.68
CA GLY A 138 -4.96 -2.24 15.28
C GLY A 138 -4.49 -2.00 13.83
N TYR A 139 -3.43 -2.68 13.43
CA TYR A 139 -2.84 -2.59 12.09
C TYR A 139 -3.73 -3.14 10.98
N VAL A 140 -4.64 -4.06 11.30
CA VAL A 140 -5.66 -4.59 10.37
C VAL A 140 -6.82 -3.60 10.20
N PHE A 141 -7.27 -2.97 11.29
CA PHE A 141 -8.42 -2.05 11.24
C PHE A 141 -8.06 -0.67 10.69
N GLY A 142 -6.84 -0.19 10.92
CA GLY A 142 -6.45 1.16 10.50
C GLY A 142 -6.55 1.40 8.98
N PRO A 143 -6.02 0.54 8.09
CA PRO A 143 -6.08 0.76 6.64
C PRO A 143 -7.50 0.93 6.10
N VAL A 144 -8.46 0.24 6.70
CA VAL A 144 -9.89 0.33 6.37
C VAL A 144 -10.43 1.76 6.52
N VAL A 145 -9.87 2.53 7.46
CA VAL A 145 -10.22 3.94 7.68
C VAL A 145 -9.27 4.87 6.92
N TRP A 146 -7.96 4.60 6.97
CA TRP A 146 -6.95 5.54 6.46
C TRP A 146 -6.87 5.57 4.94
N ALA A 147 -7.09 4.45 4.25
CA ALA A 147 -7.09 4.42 2.79
C ALA A 147 -8.18 5.35 2.19
N PRO A 148 -9.49 5.17 2.47
CA PRO A 148 -10.54 6.08 2.00
C PRO A 148 -10.31 7.52 2.42
N LEU A 149 -9.96 7.71 3.69
CA LEU A 149 -9.86 9.05 4.24
C LEU A 149 -8.69 9.82 3.62
N SER A 150 -7.65 9.14 3.14
CA SER A 150 -6.53 9.79 2.44
C SER A 150 -6.89 10.29 1.04
N GLU A 151 -7.86 9.65 0.38
CA GLU A 151 -8.41 10.09 -0.90
C GLU A 151 -9.37 11.26 -0.68
N HIS A 152 -10.08 11.28 0.45
CA HIS A 152 -10.98 12.37 0.77
C HIS A 152 -10.24 13.61 1.34
N LEU A 153 -9.49 13.49 2.43
CA LEU A 153 -8.85 14.65 3.08
C LEU A 153 -7.55 15.09 2.40
N GLY A 154 -7.05 14.32 1.44
CA GLY A 154 -5.73 14.47 0.86
C GLY A 154 -4.68 13.63 1.57
N ARG A 155 -3.58 13.33 0.87
CA ARG A 155 -2.54 12.42 1.33
C ARG A 155 -1.70 13.09 2.41
N ARG A 156 -1.38 14.38 2.25
CA ARG A 156 -0.49 15.10 3.18
C ARG A 156 -1.10 15.23 4.58
N MET A 157 -2.29 15.80 4.68
CA MET A 157 -2.90 16.10 5.99
C MET A 157 -3.06 14.83 6.81
N LEU A 158 -3.60 13.77 6.19
CA LEU A 158 -3.82 12.53 6.91
C LEU A 158 -2.51 11.88 7.35
N THR A 159 -1.49 11.87 6.48
CA THR A 159 -0.16 11.35 6.80
C THR A 159 0.49 12.05 8.00
N ILE A 160 0.31 13.38 8.14
CA ILE A 160 0.83 14.13 9.28
C ILE A 160 0.06 13.78 10.56
N VAL A 161 -1.28 13.82 10.50
CA VAL A 161 -2.14 13.61 11.68
C VAL A 161 -1.95 12.20 12.25
N THR A 162 -1.97 11.17 11.39
CA THR A 162 -1.80 9.78 11.84
C THR A 162 -0.40 9.56 12.40
N PHE A 163 0.63 10.16 11.80
CA PHE A 163 2.00 10.02 12.31
C PHE A 163 2.24 10.73 13.65
N VAL A 164 1.64 11.90 13.86
CA VAL A 164 1.63 12.57 15.17
C VAL A 164 0.95 11.69 16.22
N MET A 165 -0.22 11.13 15.91
CA MET A 165 -0.92 10.24 16.82
C MET A 165 -0.11 8.97 17.12
N PHE A 166 0.47 8.35 16.10
CA PHE A 166 1.40 7.22 16.26
C PHE A 166 2.53 7.56 17.24
N THR A 167 3.13 8.74 17.11
CA THR A 167 4.22 9.23 17.97
C THR A 167 3.75 9.38 19.42
N ILE A 168 2.58 9.98 19.63
CA ILE A 168 1.98 10.17 20.97
C ILE A 168 1.67 8.81 21.63
N TRP A 169 1.06 7.87 20.90
CA TRP A 169 0.75 6.55 21.46
C TRP A 169 1.99 5.69 21.69
N THR A 170 3.04 5.87 20.88
CA THR A 170 4.36 5.26 21.13
C THR A 170 4.97 5.79 22.43
N MET A 171 4.89 7.10 22.67
CA MET A 171 5.30 7.70 23.95
C MET A 171 4.46 7.17 25.12
N ALA A 172 3.14 7.03 24.95
CA ALA A 172 2.27 6.44 25.97
C ALA A 172 2.68 5.00 26.32
N CYS A 173 3.12 4.20 25.35
CA CYS A 173 3.67 2.85 25.60
C CYS A 173 4.92 2.89 26.47
N ALA A 174 5.82 3.86 26.26
CA ALA A 174 7.01 4.04 27.09
C ALA A 174 6.65 4.42 28.54
N LEU A 175 5.57 5.19 28.71
CA LEU A 175 5.09 5.71 29.99
C LEU A 175 4.00 4.83 30.63
N ALA A 176 3.76 3.63 30.09
CA ALA A 176 2.64 2.80 30.55
C ALA A 176 2.78 2.43 32.04
N PRO A 177 1.74 2.69 32.87
CA PRO A 177 1.81 2.42 34.31
C PRO A 177 1.50 0.96 34.65
N ASN A 178 0.75 0.26 33.80
CA ASN A 178 0.31 -1.12 34.02
C ASN A 178 0.07 -1.85 32.69
N TRP A 179 -0.07 -3.17 32.77
CA TRP A 179 -0.23 -4.04 31.60
C TRP A 179 -1.48 -3.76 30.74
N PRO A 180 -2.71 -3.58 31.29
CA PRO A 180 -3.87 -3.21 30.48
C PRO A 180 -3.70 -1.88 29.73
N ALA A 181 -3.16 -0.85 30.40
CA ALA A 181 -2.88 0.44 29.77
C ALA A 181 -1.86 0.29 28.64
N PHE A 182 -0.81 -0.51 28.83
CA PHE A 182 0.17 -0.81 27.79
C PHE A 182 -0.46 -1.46 26.56
N LEU A 183 -1.30 -2.49 26.74
CA LEU A 183 -1.98 -3.14 25.62
C LEU A 183 -2.95 -2.19 24.90
N PHE A 184 -3.66 -1.35 25.65
CA PHE A 184 -4.53 -0.31 25.08
C PHE A 184 -3.73 0.69 24.23
N PHE A 185 -2.61 1.20 24.75
CA PHE A 185 -1.74 2.10 23.99
C PHE A 185 -1.20 1.43 22.74
N ARG A 186 -0.80 0.15 22.83
CA ARG A 186 -0.32 -0.63 21.68
C ARG A 186 -1.35 -0.80 20.58
N PHE A 187 -2.61 -1.03 20.94
CA PHE A 187 -3.69 -1.09 19.97
C PHE A 187 -3.74 0.20 19.15
N PHE A 188 -3.78 1.35 19.82
CA PHE A 188 -3.83 2.64 19.14
C PHE A 188 -2.53 2.95 18.37
N THR A 189 -1.36 2.61 18.90
CA THR A 189 -0.11 2.70 18.13
C THR A 189 -0.23 1.92 16.82
N GLY A 190 -0.75 0.69 16.85
CA GLY A 190 -0.97 -0.12 15.65
C GLY A 190 -2.00 0.48 14.68
N VAL A 191 -3.11 0.99 15.20
CA VAL A 191 -4.13 1.69 14.40
C VAL A 191 -3.49 2.83 13.62
N PHE A 192 -2.72 3.71 14.25
CA PHE A 192 -2.13 4.86 13.57
C PHE A 192 -0.88 4.50 12.75
N ALA A 193 -0.11 3.50 13.16
CA ALA A 193 1.07 3.01 12.43
C ALA A 193 0.69 2.43 11.05
N SER A 194 -0.47 1.80 10.92
CA SER A 194 -0.88 1.22 9.63
C SER A 194 -1.15 2.24 8.52
N SER A 195 -1.29 3.54 8.86
CA SER A 195 -1.55 4.61 7.90
C SER A 195 -0.49 4.70 6.79
N PRO A 196 0.83 4.77 7.09
CA PRO A 196 1.87 4.66 6.08
C PRO A 196 1.72 3.49 5.10
N ILE A 197 1.35 2.30 5.57
CA ILE A 197 1.18 1.13 4.69
C ILE A 197 0.02 1.32 3.71
N ALA A 198 -1.06 1.95 4.17
CA ALA A 198 -2.23 2.22 3.34
C ALA A 198 -2.02 3.38 2.35
N ILE A 199 -1.27 4.41 2.74
CA ILE A 199 -1.22 5.69 2.02
C ILE A 199 0.01 5.80 1.10
N VAL A 200 1.16 5.27 1.50
CA VAL A 200 2.44 5.49 0.78
C VAL A 200 2.39 4.93 -0.65
N ALA A 201 1.80 3.77 -0.84
CA ALA A 201 1.57 3.20 -2.17
C ALA A 201 0.80 4.17 -3.09
N GLY A 202 -0.21 4.86 -2.56
CA GLY A 202 -0.96 5.91 -3.25
C GLY A 202 -0.11 7.14 -3.55
N ILE A 203 0.68 7.62 -2.57
CA ILE A 203 1.60 8.76 -2.76
C ILE A 203 2.61 8.46 -3.89
N LEU A 204 3.18 7.26 -3.92
CA LEU A 204 4.12 6.86 -4.97
C LEU A 204 3.43 6.79 -6.34
N ALA A 205 2.20 6.28 -6.40
CA ALA A 205 1.41 6.29 -7.63
C ALA A 205 1.05 7.71 -8.09
N ASP A 206 0.83 8.64 -7.16
CA ASP A 206 0.49 10.03 -7.45
C ASP A 206 1.67 10.83 -8.02
N ILE A 207 2.93 10.48 -7.71
CA ILE A 207 4.13 11.22 -8.16
C ILE A 207 4.89 10.55 -9.32
N TYR A 208 4.75 9.22 -9.48
CA TYR A 208 5.37 8.46 -10.57
C TYR A 208 4.31 8.04 -11.60
N GLY A 209 4.16 8.85 -12.64
CA GLY A 209 3.23 8.57 -13.75
C GLY A 209 3.71 7.47 -14.69
N ASP A 210 5.03 7.29 -14.82
CA ASP A 210 5.62 6.23 -15.64
C ASP A 210 5.59 4.88 -14.90
N THR A 211 5.21 3.83 -15.63
CA THR A 211 5.02 2.49 -15.08
C THR A 211 6.31 1.84 -14.56
N GLU A 212 7.45 2.12 -15.20
CA GLU A 212 8.77 1.58 -14.82
C GLU A 212 9.25 2.23 -13.52
N THR A 213 9.32 3.56 -13.49
CA THR A 213 9.75 4.29 -12.30
C THR A 213 8.83 4.06 -11.10
N ARG A 214 7.52 3.94 -11.32
CA ARG A 214 6.55 3.56 -10.29
C ARG A 214 6.79 2.15 -9.76
N GLY A 215 7.06 1.19 -10.65
CA GLY A 215 7.39 -0.19 -10.28
C GLY A 215 8.63 -0.25 -9.36
N ARG A 216 9.69 0.48 -9.71
CA ARG A 216 10.90 0.59 -8.88
C ARG A 216 10.64 1.21 -7.51
N ALA A 217 9.85 2.27 -7.46
CA ALA A 217 9.45 2.92 -6.20
C ALA A 217 8.65 1.96 -5.30
N MET A 218 7.76 1.15 -5.89
CA MET A 218 7.00 0.12 -5.17
C MET A 218 7.90 -1.00 -4.65
N THR A 219 8.92 -1.42 -5.41
CA THR A 219 9.91 -2.39 -4.91
C THR A 219 10.68 -1.84 -3.71
N ALA A 220 11.09 -0.56 -3.75
CA ALA A 220 11.73 0.09 -2.61
C ALA A 220 10.80 0.15 -1.39
N PHE A 221 9.52 0.43 -1.59
CA PHE A 221 8.50 0.36 -0.54
C PHE A 221 8.41 -1.03 0.08
N MET A 222 8.28 -2.09 -0.73
CA MET A 222 8.19 -3.47 -0.23
C MET A 222 9.44 -3.88 0.56
N VAL A 223 10.64 -3.57 0.07
CA VAL A 223 11.89 -3.86 0.80
C VAL A 223 11.91 -3.12 2.14
N THR A 224 11.51 -1.85 2.15
CA THR A 224 11.46 -1.03 3.36
C THR A 224 10.48 -1.59 4.40
N THR A 225 9.33 -2.13 3.95
CA THR A 225 8.36 -2.77 4.87
C THR A 225 8.96 -3.96 5.59
N THR A 226 9.78 -4.76 4.90
CA THR A 226 10.50 -5.89 5.50
C THR A 226 11.61 -5.44 6.43
N PHE A 227 12.31 -4.33 6.12
CA PHE A 227 13.45 -3.85 6.91
C PHE A 227 13.08 -3.30 8.28
N GLY A 228 11.99 -2.55 8.40
CA GLY A 228 11.65 -1.89 9.67
C GLY A 228 11.57 -2.84 10.89
N PRO A 229 10.88 -3.98 10.81
CA PRO A 229 10.78 -4.94 11.90
C PRO A 229 12.13 -5.55 12.31
N LEU A 230 13.17 -5.53 11.47
CA LEU A 230 14.49 -6.08 11.83
C LEU A 230 15.22 -5.24 12.88
N PHE A 231 15.04 -3.92 12.82
CA PHE A 231 15.67 -3.02 13.79
C PHE A 231 15.07 -3.21 15.19
N ALA A 232 13.82 -3.64 15.28
CA ALA A 232 13.08 -3.74 16.52
C ALA A 232 13.67 -4.75 17.54
N PRO A 233 13.94 -6.02 17.18
CA PRO A 233 14.61 -6.97 18.08
C PRO A 233 16.01 -6.52 18.51
N ILE A 234 16.75 -5.85 17.62
CA ILE A 234 18.10 -5.32 17.93
C ILE A 234 17.99 -4.22 18.99
N VAL A 235 17.16 -3.20 18.74
CA VAL A 235 16.93 -2.09 19.67
C VAL A 235 16.41 -2.61 21.00
N SER A 236 15.41 -3.50 20.99
CA SER A 236 14.82 -4.03 22.22
C SER A 236 15.73 -4.95 23.01
N GLY A 237 16.55 -5.77 22.34
CA GLY A 237 17.49 -6.65 23.01
C GLY A 237 18.59 -5.89 23.76
N PHE A 238 19.18 -4.87 23.13
CA PHE A 238 20.23 -4.06 23.75
C PHE A 238 19.69 -3.08 24.80
N CYS A 239 18.53 -2.46 24.57
CA CYS A 239 17.97 -1.51 25.55
C CYS A 239 17.46 -2.24 26.80
N SER A 240 16.72 -3.34 26.64
CA SER A 240 16.05 -4.01 27.77
C SER A 240 17.03 -4.61 28.77
N THR A 241 18.21 -5.01 28.30
CA THR A 241 19.26 -5.61 29.14
C THR A 241 20.12 -4.59 29.89
N THR A 242 20.22 -3.35 29.40
CA THR A 242 21.16 -2.35 29.92
C THR A 242 20.48 -1.25 30.72
N ILE A 243 19.48 -0.60 30.12
CA ILE A 243 18.83 0.61 30.64
C ILE A 243 17.32 0.44 30.87
N GLY A 244 16.77 -0.72 30.51
CA GLY A 244 15.38 -1.12 30.74
C GLY A 244 14.51 -1.11 29.47
N TRP A 245 13.44 -1.91 29.48
CA TRP A 245 12.62 -2.15 28.29
C TRP A 245 11.89 -0.90 27.77
N ARG A 246 11.56 0.06 28.65
CA ARG A 246 10.93 1.32 28.25
C ARG A 246 11.77 2.12 27.25
N TRP A 247 13.10 2.00 27.33
CA TRP A 247 14.01 2.67 26.40
C TRP A 247 13.88 2.19 24.96
N SER A 248 13.38 0.97 24.71
CA SER A 248 13.07 0.55 23.35
C SER A 248 12.04 1.47 22.70
N PHE A 249 11.01 1.89 23.47
CA PHE A 249 10.00 2.85 23.02
C PHE A 249 10.55 4.26 22.93
N TRP A 250 11.44 4.67 23.84
CA TRP A 250 12.10 5.98 23.75
C TRP A 250 13.00 6.10 22.52
N VAL A 251 13.76 5.05 22.16
CA VAL A 251 14.56 5.03 20.93
C VAL A 251 13.66 5.13 19.69
N ALA A 252 12.55 4.38 19.66
CA ALA A 252 11.56 4.51 18.60
C ALA A 252 10.95 5.92 18.55
N LEU A 253 10.72 6.56 19.71
CA LEU A 253 10.21 7.93 19.78
C LEU A 253 11.21 8.96 19.26
N ILE A 254 12.51 8.79 19.54
CA ILE A 254 13.57 9.63 18.97
C ILE A 254 13.57 9.52 17.44
N TYR A 255 13.51 8.29 16.91
CA TYR A 255 13.43 8.08 15.47
C TYR A 255 12.15 8.68 14.86
N ALA A 256 11.01 8.52 15.52
CA ALA A 256 9.75 9.12 15.12
C ALA A 256 9.82 10.66 15.13
N GLY A 257 10.42 11.27 16.16
CA GLY A 257 10.63 12.72 16.25
C GLY A 257 11.54 13.27 15.14
N LEU A 258 12.63 12.57 14.83
CA LEU A 258 13.52 12.91 13.71
C LEU A 258 12.81 12.81 12.35
N THR A 259 11.84 11.90 12.25
CA THR A 259 11.04 11.70 11.04
C THR A 259 9.90 12.71 10.95
N LEU A 260 9.33 13.15 12.08
CA LEU A 260 8.20 14.05 12.16
C LEU A 260 8.51 15.41 11.53
N VAL A 261 9.67 15.99 11.83
CA VAL A 261 10.09 17.30 11.32
C VAL A 261 10.05 17.37 9.79
N PRO A 262 10.72 16.48 9.04
CA PRO A 262 10.68 16.55 7.59
C PRO A 262 9.35 16.08 6.98
N ILE A 263 8.54 15.26 7.68
CA ILE A 263 7.18 14.94 7.22
C ILE A 263 6.29 16.18 7.13
N LEU A 264 6.49 17.19 7.99
CA LEU A 264 5.72 18.44 7.90
C LEU A 264 5.96 19.17 6.57
N LEU A 265 7.12 18.92 5.93
CA LEU A 265 7.50 19.47 4.62
C LEU A 265 6.92 18.67 3.44
N LEU A 266 6.26 17.53 3.68
CA LEU A 266 5.67 16.72 2.64
C LEU A 266 4.63 17.56 1.86
N PRO A 267 4.76 17.73 0.53
CA PRO A 267 3.76 18.43 -0.26
C PRO A 267 2.50 17.56 -0.43
N GLU A 268 1.39 18.20 -0.78
CA GLU A 268 0.19 17.46 -1.20
C GLU A 268 0.45 16.82 -2.56
N THR A 269 0.28 15.51 -2.67
CA THR A 269 0.49 14.76 -3.93
C THR A 269 -0.81 14.41 -4.64
N TYR A 270 -1.95 14.51 -3.97
CA TYR A 270 -3.20 14.04 -4.55
C TYR A 270 -3.79 15.03 -5.55
N ALA A 271 -3.81 14.65 -6.83
CA ALA A 271 -4.22 15.52 -7.93
C ALA A 271 -5.63 16.14 -7.77
N PRO A 272 -6.68 15.39 -7.37
CA PRO A 272 -8.01 15.97 -7.17
C PRO A 272 -8.05 17.07 -6.10
N VAL A 273 -7.24 16.95 -5.03
CA VAL A 273 -7.15 17.99 -3.99
C VAL A 273 -6.36 19.20 -4.48
N LEU A 274 -5.35 19.00 -5.32
CA LEU A 274 -4.59 20.09 -5.94
C LEU A 274 -5.47 20.91 -6.90
N LEU A 275 -6.22 20.24 -7.79
CA LEU A 275 -7.17 20.88 -8.71
C LEU A 275 -8.28 21.62 -7.96
N LEU A 276 -8.79 21.04 -6.86
CA LEU A 276 -9.75 21.73 -5.99
C LEU A 276 -9.18 23.02 -5.37
N ARG A 277 -7.92 22.97 -4.91
CA ARG A 277 -7.24 24.17 -4.38
C ARG A 277 -7.03 25.22 -5.48
N ARG A 278 -6.74 24.79 -6.72
CA ARG A 278 -6.62 25.67 -7.88
C ARG A 278 -7.96 26.33 -8.24
N ALA A 279 -9.04 25.56 -8.37
CA ALA A 279 -10.38 26.09 -8.62
C ALA A 279 -10.80 27.15 -7.58
N ARG A 280 -10.57 26.86 -6.30
CA ARG A 280 -10.84 27.82 -5.22
C ARG A 280 -9.98 29.09 -5.29
N LYS A 281 -8.73 29.01 -5.77
CA LYS A 281 -7.89 30.19 -5.99
C LYS A 281 -8.41 31.03 -7.15
N ILE A 282 -8.78 30.40 -8.26
CA ILE A 282 -9.30 31.09 -9.44
C ILE A 282 -10.61 31.81 -9.09
N ARG A 283 -11.57 31.13 -8.45
CA ARG A 283 -12.83 31.77 -7.98
C ARG A 283 -12.63 32.93 -7.02
N LYS A 284 -11.55 32.92 -6.24
CA LYS A 284 -11.21 34.04 -5.32
C LYS A 284 -10.66 35.26 -6.07
N LEU A 285 -9.94 35.03 -7.16
CA LEU A 285 -9.36 36.10 -7.98
C LEU A 285 -10.38 36.64 -8.99
N ASP A 286 -11.21 35.75 -9.53
CA ASP A 286 -12.28 36.05 -10.48
C ASP A 286 -13.59 35.36 -10.02
N PRO A 287 -14.46 36.08 -9.28
CA PRO A 287 -15.75 35.55 -8.85
C PRO A 287 -16.74 35.25 -9.99
N SER A 288 -16.50 35.78 -11.19
CA SER A 288 -17.32 35.50 -12.39
C SER A 288 -16.88 34.23 -13.13
N ALA A 289 -15.69 33.70 -12.83
CA ALA A 289 -15.22 32.47 -13.43
C ALA A 289 -16.01 31.27 -12.85
N ALA A 290 -16.92 30.70 -13.65
CA ALA A 290 -17.72 29.51 -13.34
C ALA A 290 -16.89 28.21 -13.39
N VAL A 291 -15.76 28.20 -12.69
CA VAL A 291 -14.77 27.12 -12.78
C VAL A 291 -15.05 26.06 -11.73
N ILE A 292 -15.18 24.79 -12.11
CA ILE A 292 -15.49 23.67 -11.20
C ILE A 292 -14.35 22.64 -11.20
N ALA A 293 -13.96 22.17 -10.01
CA ALA A 293 -13.03 21.04 -9.92
C ALA A 293 -13.82 19.73 -10.15
N PRO A 294 -13.27 18.74 -10.89
CA PRO A 294 -13.96 17.46 -11.15
C PRO A 294 -14.54 16.81 -9.88
N ARG A 295 -13.82 16.94 -8.78
CA ARG A 295 -14.20 16.43 -7.46
C ARG A 295 -15.44 17.10 -6.84
N GLU A 296 -15.79 18.33 -7.21
CA GLU A 296 -17.00 19.00 -6.72
C GLU A 296 -18.27 18.50 -7.41
N MET A 297 -18.14 17.78 -8.53
CA MET A 297 -19.25 17.09 -9.19
C MET A 297 -19.56 15.73 -8.54
N GLU A 298 -18.61 15.14 -7.81
CA GLU A 298 -18.84 13.91 -7.06
C GLU A 298 -19.57 14.20 -5.73
N SER A 299 -20.79 13.68 -5.59
CA SER A 299 -21.53 13.73 -4.32
C SER A 299 -20.76 12.98 -3.22
N THR A 300 -20.06 13.72 -2.38
CA THR A 300 -19.23 13.17 -1.30
C THR A 300 -20.07 13.05 -0.02
N ASP A 301 -21.07 12.16 -0.05
CA ASP A 301 -21.77 11.81 1.19
C ASP A 301 -20.87 10.89 2.04
N PHE A 302 -20.62 11.27 3.30
CA PHE A 302 -19.83 10.47 4.23
C PHE A 302 -20.43 9.07 4.42
N LYS A 303 -21.77 8.93 4.31
CA LYS A 303 -22.41 7.62 4.31
C LYS A 303 -22.07 6.81 3.05
N HIS A 304 -22.00 7.45 1.88
CA HIS A 304 -21.57 6.81 0.65
C HIS A 304 -20.10 6.36 0.73
N ILE A 305 -19.20 7.20 1.27
CA ILE A 305 -17.80 6.84 1.47
C ILE A 305 -17.66 5.66 2.45
N ALA A 306 -18.32 5.74 3.61
CA ALA A 306 -18.24 4.70 4.63
C ALA A 306 -18.86 3.36 4.17
N THR A 307 -19.89 3.39 3.32
CA THR A 307 -20.57 2.17 2.86
C THR A 307 -19.89 1.59 1.63
N VAL A 308 -19.54 2.41 0.63
CA VAL A 308 -18.96 1.94 -0.64
C VAL A 308 -17.47 1.62 -0.52
N VAL A 309 -16.68 2.45 0.17
CA VAL A 309 -15.23 2.23 0.25
C VAL A 309 -14.87 1.08 1.19
N LEU A 310 -15.72 0.79 2.18
CA LEU A 310 -15.49 -0.30 3.13
C LEU A 310 -16.00 -1.65 2.59
N THR A 311 -17.09 -1.65 1.81
CA THR A 311 -17.64 -2.88 1.22
C THR A 311 -16.82 -3.37 0.02
N ARG A 312 -16.18 -2.48 -0.73
CA ARG A 312 -15.47 -2.83 -1.96
C ARG A 312 -14.25 -3.76 -1.74
N PRO A 313 -13.31 -3.49 -0.81
CA PRO A 313 -12.20 -4.41 -0.53
C PRO A 313 -12.68 -5.76 -0.01
N VAL A 314 -13.72 -5.79 0.84
CA VAL A 314 -14.30 -7.03 1.36
C VAL A 314 -14.93 -7.86 0.24
N ARG A 315 -15.68 -7.20 -0.65
CA ARG A 315 -16.25 -7.84 -1.85
C ARG A 315 -15.14 -8.39 -2.74
N MET A 316 -14.08 -7.62 -3.01
CA MET A 316 -12.94 -8.08 -3.81
C MET A 316 -12.28 -9.32 -3.18
N ILE A 317 -12.03 -9.32 -1.87
CA ILE A 317 -11.42 -10.46 -1.17
C ILE A 317 -12.29 -11.72 -1.22
N ILE A 318 -13.62 -11.59 -1.19
CA ILE A 318 -14.53 -12.75 -1.16
C ILE A 318 -14.87 -13.26 -2.57
N PHE A 319 -15.07 -12.34 -3.53
CA PHE A 319 -15.65 -12.66 -4.84
C PHE A 319 -14.64 -12.69 -5.98
N GLU A 320 -13.44 -12.09 -5.83
CA GLU A 320 -12.38 -12.15 -6.85
C GLU A 320 -11.31 -13.17 -6.46
N PRO A 321 -11.28 -14.38 -7.06
CA PRO A 321 -10.40 -15.46 -6.62
C PRO A 321 -8.90 -15.11 -6.65
N ILE A 322 -8.49 -14.27 -7.61
CA ILE A 322 -7.08 -13.86 -7.71
C ILE A 322 -6.66 -12.98 -6.51
N VAL A 323 -7.55 -12.10 -6.05
CA VAL A 323 -7.31 -11.27 -4.85
C VAL A 323 -7.30 -12.16 -3.62
N SER A 324 -8.26 -13.07 -3.48
CA SER A 324 -8.30 -14.02 -2.35
C SER A 324 -7.02 -14.86 -2.26
N CYS A 325 -6.56 -15.45 -3.37
CA CYS A 325 -5.36 -16.29 -3.40
C CYS A 325 -4.10 -15.50 -3.07
N THR A 326 -3.95 -14.29 -3.62
CA THR A 326 -2.79 -13.43 -3.34
C THR A 326 -2.79 -12.91 -1.90
N CYS A 327 -3.96 -12.53 -1.36
CA CYS A 327 -4.11 -12.17 0.06
C CYS A 327 -3.80 -13.36 0.98
N ALA A 328 -4.27 -14.57 0.66
CA ALA A 328 -4.00 -15.76 1.46
C ALA A 328 -2.50 -16.12 1.46
N TYR A 329 -1.85 -16.03 0.31
CA TYR A 329 -0.40 -16.22 0.19
C TYR A 329 0.38 -15.17 1.02
N LEU A 330 0.05 -13.88 0.86
CA LEU A 330 0.70 -12.82 1.64
C LEU A 330 0.44 -12.98 3.14
N ALA A 331 -0.76 -13.39 3.55
CA ALA A 331 -1.07 -13.68 4.95
C ALA A 331 -0.20 -14.82 5.50
N LEU A 332 0.03 -15.88 4.72
CA LEU A 332 0.93 -16.97 5.10
C LEU A 332 2.37 -16.47 5.27
N VAL A 333 2.90 -15.73 4.29
CA VAL A 333 4.26 -15.15 4.32
C VAL A 333 4.42 -14.23 5.54
N TYR A 334 3.48 -13.33 5.77
CA TYR A 334 3.49 -12.43 6.92
C TYR A 334 3.35 -13.19 8.24
N THR A 335 2.56 -14.26 8.30
CA THR A 335 2.43 -15.09 9.50
C THR A 335 3.77 -15.74 9.86
N ILE A 336 4.46 -16.35 8.90
CA ILE A 336 5.78 -16.97 9.12
C ILE A 336 6.79 -15.91 9.59
N PHE A 337 6.79 -14.75 8.94
CA PHE A 337 7.66 -13.64 9.31
C PHE A 337 7.40 -13.15 10.74
N TYR A 338 6.15 -12.87 11.11
CA TYR A 338 5.81 -12.40 12.46
C TYR A 338 6.00 -13.49 13.53
N MET A 339 5.79 -14.76 13.20
CA MET A 339 6.05 -15.88 14.10
C MET A 339 7.54 -15.96 14.49
N SER A 340 8.43 -15.50 13.62
CA SER A 340 9.87 -15.42 13.91
C SER A 340 10.19 -14.46 15.06
N PHE A 341 9.36 -13.44 15.31
CA PHE A 341 9.49 -12.53 16.47
C PHE A 341 9.22 -13.20 17.82
N GLN A 342 8.47 -14.29 17.82
CA GLN A 342 8.22 -15.12 19.01
C GLN A 342 9.20 -16.29 19.09
N ALA A 343 9.48 -16.94 17.95
CA ALA A 343 10.30 -18.15 17.91
C ALA A 343 11.78 -17.89 18.21
N PHE A 344 12.39 -16.83 17.67
CA PHE A 344 13.83 -16.60 17.84
C PHE A 344 14.23 -16.27 19.28
N PRO A 345 13.49 -15.47 20.07
CA PRO A 345 13.77 -15.33 21.50
C PRO A 345 13.76 -16.69 22.22
N ILE A 346 12.80 -17.57 21.92
CA ILE A 346 12.74 -18.92 22.50
C ILE A 346 13.96 -19.74 22.08
N ILE A 347 14.30 -19.76 20.80
CA ILE A 347 15.43 -20.57 20.31
C ILE A 347 16.75 -20.00 20.83
N PHE A 348 17.08 -18.76 20.48
CA PHE A 348 18.40 -18.20 20.72
C PHE A 348 18.63 -17.79 22.18
N GLN A 349 17.62 -17.31 22.90
CA GLN A 349 17.80 -16.93 24.30
C GLN A 349 17.56 -18.10 25.26
N LYS A 350 16.45 -18.86 25.10
CA LYS A 350 16.11 -19.95 26.04
C LYS A 350 16.90 -21.24 25.80
N LEU A 351 17.10 -21.66 24.56
CA LEU A 351 17.85 -22.91 24.25
C LEU A 351 19.36 -22.69 24.16
N TYR A 352 19.79 -21.64 23.44
CA TYR A 352 21.22 -21.37 23.24
C TYR A 352 21.84 -20.43 24.29
N GLY A 353 21.04 -19.81 25.17
CA GLY A 353 21.55 -18.93 26.22
C GLY A 353 22.15 -17.61 25.73
N LEU A 354 21.85 -17.18 24.50
CA LEU A 354 22.37 -15.93 23.96
C LEU A 354 21.71 -14.73 24.63
N SER A 355 22.47 -13.64 24.78
CA SER A 355 21.92 -12.39 25.29
C SER A 355 20.85 -11.83 24.33
N PRO A 356 19.80 -11.16 24.83
CA PRO A 356 18.73 -10.60 23.99
C PRO A 356 19.24 -9.71 22.84
N GLY A 357 20.30 -8.93 23.06
CA GLY A 357 20.91 -8.10 22.01
C GLY A 357 21.53 -8.93 20.88
N VAL A 358 22.31 -9.97 21.21
CA VAL A 358 22.93 -10.87 20.22
C VAL A 358 21.86 -11.70 19.50
N ALA A 359 20.83 -12.16 20.22
CA ALA A 359 19.68 -12.83 19.60
C ALA A 359 18.95 -11.93 18.59
N GLY A 360 18.92 -10.61 18.82
CA GLY A 360 18.40 -9.63 17.86
C GLY A 360 19.18 -9.58 16.54
N LEU A 361 20.48 -9.88 16.54
CA LEU A 361 21.30 -9.93 15.32
C LEU A 361 20.95 -11.13 14.42
N ALA A 362 20.29 -12.17 14.96
CA ALA A 362 19.84 -13.32 14.19
C ALA A 362 18.75 -12.97 13.16
N TYR A 363 18.18 -11.76 13.21
CA TYR A 363 17.22 -11.26 12.22
C TYR A 363 17.88 -10.62 10.98
N LEU A 364 19.18 -10.30 11.02
CA LEU A 364 19.91 -9.70 9.89
C LEU A 364 19.83 -10.51 8.59
N PRO A 365 19.87 -11.86 8.59
CA PRO A 365 19.70 -12.65 7.36
C PRO A 365 18.39 -12.38 6.62
N ILE A 366 17.30 -12.05 7.32
CA ILE A 366 16.03 -11.69 6.67
C ILE A 366 16.20 -10.40 5.86
N GLY A 367 17.00 -9.46 6.35
CA GLY A 367 17.28 -8.18 5.72
C GLY A 367 18.23 -8.35 4.54
N ALA A 368 19.23 -9.23 4.68
CA ALA A 368 20.07 -9.64 3.57
C ALA A 368 19.22 -10.25 2.43
N GLY A 369 18.26 -11.12 2.75
CA GLY A 369 17.28 -11.64 1.79
C GLY A 369 16.49 -10.53 1.11
N ALA A 370 15.96 -9.56 1.87
CA ALA A 370 15.23 -8.42 1.32
C ALA A 370 16.10 -7.54 0.39
N LEU A 371 17.38 -7.35 0.69
CA LEU A 371 18.32 -6.62 -0.18
C LEU A 371 18.66 -7.39 -1.45
N LEU A 372 18.80 -8.72 -1.35
CA LEU A 372 19.10 -9.57 -2.51
C LEU A 372 17.99 -9.56 -3.55
N VAL A 373 16.73 -9.32 -3.13
CA VAL A 373 15.59 -9.20 -4.07
C VAL A 373 15.72 -8.00 -4.99
N VAL A 374 16.31 -6.88 -4.54
CA VAL A 374 16.43 -5.65 -5.33
C VAL A 374 17.21 -5.84 -6.64
N PRO A 375 18.47 -6.34 -6.65
CA PRO A 375 19.21 -6.54 -7.89
C PRO A 375 18.59 -7.62 -8.77
N ILE A 376 17.97 -8.66 -8.18
CA ILE A 376 17.24 -9.69 -8.94
C ILE A 376 16.06 -9.05 -9.68
N PHE A 377 15.30 -8.21 -8.98
CA PHE A 377 14.15 -7.51 -9.55
C PHE A 377 14.56 -6.57 -10.68
N ILE A 378 15.55 -5.72 -10.43
CA ILE A 378 16.06 -4.77 -11.42
C ILE A 378 16.66 -5.49 -12.64
N GLY A 379 17.43 -6.56 -12.41
CA GLY A 379 18.05 -7.34 -13.49
C GLY A 379 17.01 -7.97 -14.43
N TRP A 380 15.94 -8.54 -13.86
CA TRP A 380 14.83 -9.07 -14.64
C TRP A 380 14.04 -7.97 -15.35
N GLU A 381 13.72 -6.86 -14.67
CA GLU A 381 13.03 -5.72 -15.28
C GLU A 381 13.80 -5.22 -16.51
N GLN A 382 15.12 -5.02 -16.39
CA GLN A 382 15.96 -4.60 -17.50
C GLN A 382 15.99 -5.64 -18.62
N GLY A 383 16.05 -6.94 -18.29
CA GLY A 383 15.97 -8.03 -19.27
C GLY A 383 14.65 -8.05 -20.02
N HIS A 384 13.53 -7.89 -19.30
CA HIS A 384 12.19 -7.85 -19.88
C HIS A 384 11.99 -6.62 -20.78
N LEU A 385 12.45 -5.44 -20.35
CA LEU A 385 12.40 -4.21 -21.17
C LEU A 385 13.24 -4.35 -22.44
N ARG A 386 14.44 -4.93 -22.36
CA ARG A 386 15.26 -5.25 -23.55
C ARG A 386 14.52 -6.20 -24.48
N ALA A 387 13.89 -7.23 -23.93
CA ALA A 387 13.14 -8.20 -24.74
C ALA A 387 11.89 -7.58 -25.41
N GLN A 388 11.23 -6.64 -24.72
CA GLN A 388 10.10 -5.89 -25.25
C GLN A 388 10.54 -4.96 -26.39
N ARG A 389 11.66 -4.24 -26.22
CA ARG A 389 12.26 -3.39 -27.28
C ARG A 389 12.68 -4.20 -28.50
N ASN A 390 13.18 -5.42 -28.29
CA ASN A 390 13.56 -6.36 -29.35
C ASN A 390 12.37 -7.11 -29.96
N GLY A 391 11.14 -6.86 -29.50
CA GLY A 391 9.92 -7.40 -30.10
C GLY A 391 9.64 -8.88 -29.82
N HIS A 392 10.28 -9.49 -28.81
CA HIS A 392 10.05 -10.90 -28.49
C HIS A 392 8.60 -11.18 -28.06
N ALA A 393 8.00 -12.25 -28.59
CA ALA A 393 6.59 -12.59 -28.38
C ALA A 393 6.23 -12.86 -26.90
N TRP A 394 7.16 -13.41 -26.12
CA TRP A 394 6.94 -13.69 -24.70
C TRP A 394 6.88 -12.41 -23.85
N ALA A 395 7.59 -11.35 -24.25
CA ALA A 395 7.64 -10.09 -23.51
C ALA A 395 6.35 -9.25 -23.67
N LYS A 396 5.52 -9.58 -24.68
CA LYS A 396 4.22 -8.91 -24.92
C LYS A 396 3.07 -9.50 -24.10
N ARG A 397 3.24 -10.67 -23.50
CA ARG A 397 2.21 -11.31 -22.66
C ARG A 397 2.37 -10.85 -21.22
N GLU A 398 1.32 -10.27 -20.66
CA GLU A 398 1.35 -9.71 -19.30
C GLU A 398 1.59 -10.77 -18.21
N GLU A 399 1.15 -12.00 -18.44
CA GLU A 399 1.34 -13.14 -17.52
C GLU A 399 2.82 -13.43 -17.28
N PHE A 400 3.62 -13.48 -18.35
CA PHE A 400 5.06 -13.76 -18.29
C PHE A 400 5.89 -12.63 -17.68
N ARG A 401 5.30 -11.44 -17.49
CA ARG A 401 5.94 -10.35 -16.76
C ARG A 401 6.03 -10.65 -15.26
N ARG A 402 5.05 -11.38 -14.69
CA ARG A 402 4.89 -11.57 -13.23
C ARG A 402 5.19 -13.01 -12.79
N LEU A 403 4.85 -14.00 -13.61
CA LEU A 403 4.94 -15.43 -13.26
C LEU A 403 6.35 -15.87 -12.82
N PRO A 404 7.45 -15.46 -13.50
CA PRO A 404 8.79 -15.94 -13.15
C PRO A 404 9.23 -15.53 -11.74
N PHE A 405 8.87 -14.31 -11.29
CA PHE A 405 9.15 -13.90 -9.91
C PHE A 405 8.34 -14.66 -8.88
N ALA A 406 7.07 -14.95 -9.19
CA ALA A 406 6.25 -15.78 -8.32
C ALA A 406 6.87 -17.18 -8.15
N CYS A 407 7.38 -17.78 -9.24
CA CYS A 407 8.03 -19.09 -9.17
C CYS A 407 9.37 -19.09 -8.42
N VAL A 408 10.13 -18.00 -8.47
CA VAL A 408 11.41 -17.88 -7.73
C VAL A 408 11.19 -17.64 -6.24
N GLY A 409 10.12 -16.90 -5.89
CA GLY A 409 9.75 -16.64 -4.49
C GLY A 409 9.15 -17.85 -3.77
N GLY A 410 8.59 -18.81 -4.52
CA GLY A 410 7.88 -19.98 -3.98
C GLY A 410 6.41 -19.69 -3.78
#